data_AF-A0A514CFY6-F1
#
_entry.id   AF-A0A514CFY6-F1
#
_cell.length_a   1.000
_cell.length_b   1.000
_cell.length_c   1.000
_cell.angle_alpha   90.00
_cell.angle_beta   90.00
_cell.angle_gamma   90.00
#
_symmetry.space_group_name_H-M   'P 1'
#
loop_
_entity.id
_entity.type
_entity.pdbx_description
1 polymer ?
#
loop_
_entity_poly.entity_id
_entity_poly.type
_entity_poly.pdbx_seq_one_letter_code
_entity_poly.pdbx_strand_id
1 'polypeptide(L)'
;MQITGAKVKSMVDACHIIPFSQTQDDRITNGPALSPTMHRAFDQGLITVYENYHMVVTNAYDESTNADHGLKKLHERPILLPENKRHSPSQENLDWHRGEEFR
;
A
#
# COMPACT_ATOMS: atom_id res chain seq x y z
N MET A 1 1.59 -12.19 -20.88
CA MET A 1 2.44 -11.23 -21.62
C MET A 1 2.89 -10.17 -20.63
N GLN A 2 4.17 -10.16 -20.25
CA GLN A 2 4.74 -9.13 -19.36
C GLN A 2 5.55 -8.18 -20.24
N ILE A 3 5.17 -6.89 -20.25
CA ILE A 3 5.91 -5.85 -20.96
C ILE A 3 6.65 -5.04 -19.90
N THR A 4 7.94 -5.32 -19.69
CA THR A 4 8.81 -4.51 -18.81
C THR A 4 9.62 -3.55 -19.67
N GLY A 5 9.24 -2.27 -19.69
CA GLY A 5 10.01 -1.21 -20.35
C GLY A 5 11.12 -0.70 -19.44
N ALA A 6 12.37 -1.01 -19.76
CA ALA A 6 13.51 -0.45 -19.05
C ALA A 6 13.75 1.02 -19.44
N LYS A 7 13.40 1.92 -18.53
CA LYS A 7 14.02 3.25 -18.29
C LYS A 7 13.56 3.66 -16.90
N VAL A 8 14.50 3.88 -15.98
CA VAL A 8 14.22 4.16 -14.56
C VAL A 8 13.63 5.57 -14.42
N LYS A 9 12.34 5.72 -14.73
CA LYS A 9 11.49 6.74 -14.12
C LYS A 9 10.88 6.14 -12.87
N SER A 10 10.73 6.93 -11.81
CA SER A 10 9.98 6.50 -10.62
C SER A 10 8.52 6.27 -11.03
N MET A 11 8.16 5.00 -11.20
CA MET A 11 6.80 4.56 -11.49
C MET A 11 6.06 4.40 -10.16
N VAL A 12 5.71 5.53 -9.55
CA VAL A 12 4.97 5.61 -8.29
C VAL A 12 3.79 6.54 -8.45
N ASP A 13 2.67 6.17 -7.85
CA ASP A 13 1.46 6.95 -7.75
C ASP A 13 1.26 7.37 -6.28
N ALA A 14 0.66 8.54 -6.08
CA ALA A 14 0.11 8.90 -4.78
C ALA A 14 -1.21 8.12 -4.60
N CYS A 15 -1.27 7.29 -3.56
CA CYS A 15 -2.44 6.52 -3.19
C CYS A 15 -3.09 7.18 -1.97
N HIS A 16 -4.37 7.48 -2.01
CA HIS A 16 -5.08 7.98 -0.83
C HIS A 16 -5.42 6.81 0.11
N ILE A 17 -5.10 6.93 1.40
CA ILE A 17 -5.45 5.91 2.40
C ILE A 17 -6.97 5.93 2.64
N ILE A 18 -7.50 7.11 2.93
CA ILE A 18 -8.94 7.38 2.95
C ILE A 18 -9.29 8.10 1.65
N PRO A 19 -10.24 7.59 0.84
CA PRO A 19 -10.59 8.22 -0.42
C PRO A 19 -10.97 9.69 -0.24
N PHE A 20 -10.45 10.55 -1.12
CA PHE A 20 -10.74 11.99 -1.10
C PHE A 20 -12.24 12.31 -1.08
N SER A 21 -13.04 11.48 -1.76
CA SER A 21 -14.50 11.61 -1.79
C SER A 21 -15.17 11.50 -0.42
N GLN A 22 -14.52 10.91 0.59
CA GLN A 22 -15.06 10.74 1.93
C GLN A 22 -14.67 11.88 2.88
N THR A 23 -13.41 12.32 2.84
CA THR A 23 -12.86 13.24 3.85
C THR A 23 -12.34 14.56 3.30
N GLN A 24 -12.15 14.67 1.99
CA GLN A 24 -11.45 15.77 1.33
C GLN A 24 -10.03 16.02 1.91
N ASP A 25 -9.40 14.97 2.45
CA ASP A 25 -8.08 15.04 3.07
C ASP A 25 -6.96 14.79 2.06
N ASP A 26 -6.34 15.87 1.58
CA ASP A 26 -5.17 15.83 0.70
C ASP A 26 -3.83 15.98 1.44
N ARG A 27 -3.79 15.73 2.76
CA ARG A 27 -2.54 15.77 3.51
C ARG A 27 -1.62 14.63 3.06
N ILE A 28 -0.30 14.88 3.10
CA ILE A 28 0.74 13.88 2.79
C ILE A 28 0.59 12.62 3.64
N THR A 29 0.12 12.77 4.89
CA THR A 29 -0.13 11.66 5.81
C THR A 29 -1.30 10.77 5.38
N ASN A 30 -2.13 11.21 4.44
CA ASN A 30 -3.18 10.42 3.80
C ASN A 30 -2.73 9.80 2.46
N GLY A 31 -1.45 9.93 2.08
CA GLY A 31 -0.99 9.72 0.71
C GLY A 31 0.31 8.93 0.55
N PRO A 32 0.40 7.63 0.87
CA PRO A 32 1.60 6.85 0.60
C PRO A 32 1.92 6.79 -0.91
N ALA A 33 3.22 6.81 -1.22
CA ALA A 33 3.71 6.59 -2.57
C ALA A 33 3.83 5.09 -2.84
N LEU A 34 3.00 4.57 -3.75
CA LEU A 34 2.94 3.14 -4.08
C LEU A 34 3.21 2.93 -5.57
N SER A 35 3.77 1.79 -5.96
CA SER A 35 3.78 1.41 -7.37
C SER A 35 2.33 1.14 -7.84
N PRO A 36 2.01 1.27 -9.13
CA PRO A 36 0.64 1.04 -9.61
C PRO A 36 0.05 -0.33 -9.23
N THR A 37 0.89 -1.37 -9.16
CA THR A 37 0.46 -2.70 -8.71
C THR A 37 0.10 -2.71 -7.23
N MET A 38 0.93 -2.08 -6.39
CA MET A 38 0.70 -2.02 -4.94
C MET A 38 -0.48 -1.11 -4.61
N HIS A 39 -0.66 -0.01 -5.35
CA HIS A 39 -1.81 0.88 -5.26
C HIS A 39 -3.10 0.08 -5.47
N ARG A 40 -3.21 -0.66 -6.59
CA ARG A 40 -4.38 -1.50 -6.84
C ARG A 40 -4.57 -2.60 -5.78
N ALA A 41 -3.50 -3.20 -5.29
CA ALA A 41 -3.61 -4.22 -4.24
C ALA A 41 -4.15 -3.61 -2.93
N PHE A 42 -3.75 -2.39 -2.61
CA PHE A 42 -4.21 -1.64 -1.44
C PHE A 42 -5.70 -1.29 -1.58
N ASP A 43 -6.10 -0.67 -2.70
CA ASP A 43 -7.49 -0.31 -2.99
C ASP A 43 -8.45 -1.51 -3.06
N GLN A 44 -7.95 -2.71 -3.38
CA GLN A 44 -8.75 -3.93 -3.41
C GLN A 44 -8.79 -4.66 -2.05
N GLY A 45 -8.17 -4.10 -1.01
CA GLY A 45 -8.11 -4.69 0.32
C GLY A 45 -7.20 -5.91 0.41
N LEU A 46 -6.34 -6.16 -0.59
CA LEU A 46 -5.43 -7.30 -0.59
C LEU A 46 -4.23 -7.07 0.33
N ILE A 47 -3.82 -5.82 0.46
CA ILE A 47 -2.74 -5.40 1.35
C ILE A 47 -3.17 -4.22 2.21
N THR A 48 -2.53 -4.07 3.36
CA THR A 48 -2.64 -2.88 4.19
C THR A 48 -1.33 -2.64 4.94
N VAL A 49 -1.25 -1.54 5.69
CA VAL A 49 -0.13 -1.24 6.58
C VAL A 49 -0.67 -1.22 8.00
N TYR A 50 -0.06 -2.03 8.86
CA TYR A 50 -0.43 -2.16 10.26
C TYR A 50 0.42 -1.23 11.13
N GLU A 51 0.18 -1.29 12.44
CA GLU A 51 1.00 -0.61 13.45
C GLU A 51 2.50 -0.89 13.27
N ASN A 52 3.37 0.04 13.62
CA ASN A 52 4.82 -0.04 13.35
C ASN A 52 5.19 -0.11 11.85
N TYR A 53 4.25 0.22 10.95
CA TYR A 53 4.50 0.35 9.51
C TYR A 53 5.01 -0.95 8.85
N HIS A 54 4.47 -2.09 9.25
CA HIS A 54 4.67 -3.35 8.52
C HIS A 54 3.50 -3.61 7.57
N MET A 55 3.81 -4.19 6.42
CA MET A 55 2.81 -4.58 5.44
C MET A 55 2.12 -5.86 5.88
N VAL A 56 0.79 -5.88 5.76
CA VAL A 56 -0.03 -7.07 5.97
C VAL A 56 -0.73 -7.39 4.67
N VAL A 57 -0.88 -8.68 4.40
CA VAL A 57 -1.47 -9.22 3.17
C VAL A 57 -2.59 -10.13 3.60
N THR A 58 -3.74 -10.03 2.94
CA THR A 58 -4.91 -10.86 3.26
C THR A 58 -4.61 -12.34 3.03
N ASN A 59 -5.16 -13.18 3.92
CA ASN A 59 -5.13 -14.63 3.74
C ASN A 59 -6.16 -15.11 2.69
N ALA A 60 -7.15 -14.28 2.33
CA ALA A 60 -8.14 -14.59 1.31
C ALA A 60 -7.57 -14.60 -0.12
N TYR A 61 -6.35 -14.08 -0.29
CA TYR A 61 -5.64 -14.07 -1.56
C TYR A 61 -4.92 -15.41 -1.76
N ASP A 62 -5.44 -16.23 -2.69
CA ASP A 62 -4.75 -17.44 -3.11
C ASP A 62 -3.69 -17.08 -4.15
N GLU A 63 -2.44 -17.35 -3.78
CA GLU A 63 -1.28 -17.07 -4.61
C GLU A 63 -0.58 -18.39 -4.83
N SER A 64 -0.37 -18.75 -6.10
CA SER A 64 0.35 -19.97 -6.45
C SER A 64 1.71 -19.96 -5.75
N THR A 65 2.05 -21.06 -5.09
CA THR A 65 3.21 -21.22 -4.17
C THR A 65 4.58 -20.88 -4.76
N ASN A 66 4.69 -20.60 -6.06
CA ASN A 66 5.93 -20.29 -6.78
C ASN A 66 5.96 -18.89 -7.44
N ALA A 67 5.10 -17.94 -7.03
CA ALA A 67 5.19 -16.58 -7.54
C ALA A 67 6.44 -15.88 -6.98
N ASP A 68 7.48 -15.70 -7.81
CA ASP A 68 8.72 -15.06 -7.38
C ASP A 68 8.53 -13.65 -6.83
N HIS A 69 7.50 -12.96 -7.32
CA HIS A 69 7.11 -11.60 -6.94
C HIS A 69 5.77 -11.54 -6.18
N GLY A 70 5.43 -12.62 -5.47
CA GLY A 70 4.13 -12.73 -4.84
C GLY A 70 3.92 -11.77 -3.67
N LEU A 71 2.69 -11.28 -3.50
CA LEU A 71 2.32 -10.38 -2.40
C LEU A 71 2.59 -11.03 -1.04
N LYS A 72 2.38 -12.34 -0.89
CA LYS A 72 2.60 -13.04 0.39
C LYS A 72 4.04 -12.92 0.91
N LYS A 73 5.03 -12.74 0.03
CA LYS A 73 6.43 -12.53 0.45
C LYS A 73 6.67 -11.17 1.12
N LEU A 74 5.76 -10.22 0.90
CA LEU A 74 5.80 -8.88 1.49
C LEU A 74 5.09 -8.81 2.84
N HIS A 75 4.39 -9.87 3.24
CA HIS A 75 3.77 -9.96 4.56
C HIS A 75 4.82 -9.77 5.67
N GLU A 76 4.46 -8.98 6.69
CA GLU A 76 5.30 -8.58 7.83
C GLU A 76 6.58 -7.80 7.48
N ARG A 77 6.77 -7.40 6.22
CA ARG A 77 7.91 -6.54 5.86
C ARG A 77 7.66 -5.10 6.24
N PRO A 78 8.64 -4.39 6.82
CA PRO A 78 8.52 -2.96 7.07
C PRO A 78 8.42 -2.20 5.74
N ILE A 79 7.57 -1.18 5.69
CA ILE A 79 7.56 -0.23 4.56
C ILE A 79 8.69 0.79 4.72
N LEU A 80 9.11 1.36 3.59
CA LEU A 80 10.07 2.47 3.60
C LEU A 80 9.35 3.73 4.08
N LEU A 81 9.82 4.29 5.18
CA LEU A 81 9.32 5.54 5.72
C LEU A 81 10.12 6.72 5.17
N PRO A 82 9.47 7.90 5.01
CA PRO A 82 10.18 9.11 4.67
C PRO A 82 11.16 9.51 5.78
N GLU A 83 12.25 10.20 5.42
CA GLU A 83 13.22 10.74 6.38
C GLU A 83 12.54 11.66 7.40
N ASN A 84 11.56 12.44 6.95
CA ASN A 84 10.74 13.27 7.82
C ASN A 84 9.49 12.51 8.28
N LYS A 85 9.45 12.16 9.57
CA LYS A 85 8.32 11.48 10.21
C LYS A 85 6.97 12.20 10.07
N ARG A 86 6.95 13.51 9.82
CA ARG A 86 5.71 14.27 9.58
C ARG A 86 5.04 13.92 8.24
N HIS A 87 5.78 13.29 7.33
CA HIS A 87 5.28 12.83 6.04
C HIS A 87 4.89 11.35 6.07
N SER A 88 5.08 10.66 7.20
CA SER A 88 4.65 9.27 7.34
C SER A 88 3.13 9.18 7.26
N PRO A 89 2.59 8.08 6.70
CA PRO A 89 1.16 7.78 6.77
C PRO A 89 0.63 7.92 8.20
N SER A 90 -0.51 8.60 8.38
CA SER A 90 -1.12 8.69 9.71
C SER A 90 -1.59 7.32 10.16
N GLN A 91 -1.29 6.96 11.41
CA GLN A 91 -1.78 5.71 11.98
C GLN A 91 -3.32 5.67 11.98
N GLU A 92 -3.98 6.80 12.27
CA GLU A 92 -5.44 6.93 12.22
C GLU A 92 -6.02 6.58 10.84
N ASN A 93 -5.40 7.08 9.76
CA ASN A 93 -5.86 6.79 8.41
C ASN A 93 -5.64 5.31 8.06
N LEU A 94 -4.49 4.76 8.47
CA LEU A 94 -4.22 3.33 8.30
C LEU A 94 -5.22 2.48 9.09
N ASP A 95 -5.60 2.89 10.29
CA ASP A 95 -6.57 2.19 11.13
C ASP A 95 -7.95 2.19 10.46
N TRP A 96 -8.37 3.32 9.88
CA TRP A 96 -9.58 3.40 9.07
C TRP A 96 -9.54 2.42 7.89
N HIS A 97 -8.45 2.41 7.10
CA HIS A 97 -8.34 1.50 5.96
C HIS A 97 -8.40 0.03 6.39
N ARG A 98 -7.82 -0.32 7.54
CA ARG A 98 -7.89 -1.68 8.09
C ARG A 98 -9.29 -2.09 8.51
N GLY A 99 -10.13 -1.14 8.91
CA GLY A 99 -11.52 -1.39 9.30
C GLY A 99 -12.49 -1.44 8.11
N GLU A 100 -12.29 -0.60 7.10
CA GLU A 100 -13.28 -0.39 6.03
C GLU A 100 -12.93 -1.09 4.71
N GLU A 101 -11.66 -1.13 4.32
CA GLU A 101 -11.24 -1.57 2.98
C GLU A 101 -10.48 -2.92 2.99
N PHE A 102 -9.69 -3.18 4.05
CA PHE A 102 -8.89 -4.41 4.16
C PHE A 102 -9.76 -5.65 4.39
N ARG A 103 -9.47 -6.75 3.68
CA ARG A 103 -10.30 -7.97 3.66
C ARG A 103 -9.60 -9.19 4.24
#